data_AF-A0A2M7IWJ4-F1
#
_entry.id   AF-A0A2M7IWJ4-F1
#
_cell.length_a   1.000
_cell.length_b   1.000
_cell.length_c   1.000
_cell.angle_alpha   90.00
_cell.angle_beta   90.00
_cell.angle_gamma   90.00
#
_symmetry.space_group_name_H-M   'P 1'
#
loop_
_entity.id
_entity.type
_entity.pdbx_description
1 polymer ?
#
loop_
_entity_poly.entity_id
_entity_poly.type
_entity_poly.pdbx_seq_one_letter_code
_entity_poly.pdbx_strand_id
1 'polypeptide(L)'
;MGQQQLLLIVLGVIIVGIAIVVGINLFSASSLEANRDGVVADNMNLAALAQQFYKKPTELGGGNNTFTRFTIPTNLASTANGAYTAVVAAQRVVITGKGVVKNSAGKAYWG
;
A
#
# COMPACT_ATOMS: atom_id res chain seq x y z
N MET A 1 -24.57 34.73 35.83
CA MET A 1 -24.96 34.06 34.56
C MET A 1 -23.88 34.17 33.48
N GLY A 2 -23.25 35.34 33.26
CA GLY A 2 -22.16 35.47 32.26
C GLY A 2 -20.93 34.56 32.48
N GLN A 3 -20.53 34.32 33.74
CA GLN A 3 -19.38 33.45 34.04
C GLN A 3 -19.62 31.96 33.72
N GLN A 4 -20.83 31.45 33.94
CA GLN A 4 -21.19 30.06 33.62
C GLN A 4 -21.35 29.85 32.12
N GLN A 5 -21.92 30.81 31.40
CA GLN A 5 -22.02 30.75 29.94
C GLN A 5 -20.64 30.80 29.27
N LEU A 6 -19.74 31.64 29.77
CA LEU A 6 -18.34 31.67 29.31
C LEU A 6 -17.64 30.31 29.50
N LEU A 7 -17.85 29.66 30.65
CA LEU A 7 -17.24 28.37 30.94
C LEU A 7 -17.76 27.25 30.02
N LEU A 8 -19.06 27.25 29.70
CA LEU A 8 -19.66 26.28 28.78
C LEU A 8 -19.16 26.46 27.34
N ILE A 9 -18.97 27.70 26.88
CA ILE A 9 -18.41 27.98 25.55
C ILE A 9 -16.97 27.47 25.47
N VAL A 10 -16.14 27.77 26.48
CA VAL A 10 -14.74 27.31 26.53
C VAL A 10 -14.67 25.78 26.48
N LEU A 11 -15.52 25.10 27.24
CA LEU A 11 -15.58 23.64 27.25
C LEU A 11 -15.98 23.08 25.87
N GLY A 12 -16.94 23.70 25.19
CA GLY A 12 -17.34 23.33 23.82
C GLY A 12 -16.20 23.46 22.81
N VAL A 13 -15.44 24.57 22.85
CA VAL A 13 -14.32 24.81 21.94
C VAL A 13 -13.19 23.81 22.16
N ILE A 14 -12.90 23.44 23.42
CA ILE A 14 -11.88 22.43 23.74
C ILE A 14 -12.24 21.08 23.10
N ILE A 15 -13.51 20.66 23.20
CA ILE A 15 -13.97 19.38 22.62
C ILE A 15 -13.84 19.40 21.10
N VAL A 16 -14.28 20.48 20.44
CA VAL A 16 -14.18 20.62 18.98
C VAL A 16 -12.70 20.62 18.53
N GLY A 17 -11.82 21.31 19.27
CA GLY A 17 -10.39 21.34 18.98
C GLY A 17 -9.75 19.96 18.97
N ILE A 18 -10.06 19.11 19.97
CA ILE A 18 -9.55 17.73 20.03
C ILE A 18 -10.13 16.88 18.90
N ALA A 19 -11.44 17.01 18.63
CA ALA A 19 -12.10 16.23 17.59
C ALA A 19 -11.50 16.44 16.20
N ILE A 20 -11.09 17.68 15.87
CA ILE A 20 -10.44 17.99 14.57
C ILE A 20 -9.10 17.25 14.45
N VAL A 21 -8.25 17.30 15.47
CA VAL A 21 -6.93 16.65 15.44
C VAL A 21 -7.08 15.13 15.36
N VAL A 22 -7.99 14.55 16.14
CA VAL A 22 -8.28 13.10 16.09
C VAL A 22 -8.82 12.70 14.71
N GLY A 23 -9.74 13.49 14.14
CA GLY A 23 -10.29 13.24 12.81
C GLY A 23 -9.24 13.22 11.70
N ILE A 24 -8.30 14.18 11.72
CA ILE A 24 -7.19 14.24 10.76
C ILE A 24 -6.28 13.02 10.89
N ASN A 25 -5.96 12.61 12.12
CA ASN A 25 -5.13 11.44 12.37
C ASN A 25 -5.80 10.14 11.90
N LEU A 26 -7.11 10.00 12.17
CA LEU A 26 -7.88 8.83 11.72
C LEU A 26 -7.97 8.75 10.19
N PHE A 27 -8.22 9.88 9.52
CA PHE A 27 -8.25 9.93 8.07
C PHE A 27 -6.89 9.55 7.44
N SER A 28 -5.80 10.07 8.02
CA SER A 28 -4.44 9.73 7.57
C SER A 28 -4.12 8.25 7.78
N ALA A 29 -4.51 7.68 8.92
CA ALA A 29 -4.35 6.25 9.19
C ALA A 29 -5.18 5.38 8.24
N SER A 30 -6.43 5.77 7.97
CA SER A 30 -7.32 5.05 7.05
C SER A 30 -6.81 5.08 5.60
N SER A 31 -6.35 6.24 5.13
CA SER A 31 -5.74 6.36 3.79
C SER A 31 -4.50 5.47 3.66
N LEU A 32 -3.74 5.36 4.73
CA LEU A 32 -2.57 4.53 4.77
C LEU A 32 -2.89 3.03 4.76
N GLU A 33 -3.87 2.58 5.55
CA GLU A 33 -4.34 1.20 5.54
C GLU A 33 -4.87 0.80 4.16
N ALA A 34 -5.66 1.67 3.53
CA ALA A 34 -6.15 1.46 2.17
C ALA A 34 -5.00 1.31 1.15
N ASN A 35 -3.93 2.11 1.27
CA ASN A 35 -2.75 1.96 0.41
C ASN A 35 -2.02 0.64 0.66
N ARG A 36 -1.89 0.23 1.92
CA ARG A 36 -1.28 -1.06 2.29
C ARG A 36 -2.06 -2.23 1.68
N ASP A 37 -3.38 -2.21 1.78
CA ASP A 37 -4.23 -3.24 1.20
C ASP A 37 -4.15 -3.24 -0.33
N GLY A 38 -4.08 -2.06 -0.96
CA GLY A 38 -3.81 -1.92 -2.38
C GLY A 38 -2.47 -2.55 -2.81
N VAL A 39 -1.40 -2.31 -2.06
CA VAL A 39 -0.09 -2.94 -2.33
C VAL A 39 -0.15 -4.46 -2.19
N VAL A 40 -0.88 -4.97 -1.20
CA VAL A 40 -1.07 -6.41 -1.03
C VAL A 40 -1.86 -7.01 -2.20
N ALA A 41 -2.94 -6.36 -2.64
CA ALA A 41 -3.73 -6.80 -3.78
C ALA A 41 -2.91 -6.83 -5.08
N ASP A 42 -2.10 -5.79 -5.32
CA ASP A 42 -1.20 -5.72 -6.47
C ASP A 42 -0.15 -6.84 -6.42
N ASN A 43 0.44 -7.11 -5.25
CA ASN A 43 1.37 -8.24 -5.07
C ASN A 43 0.71 -9.60 -5.33
N MET A 44 -0.53 -9.80 -4.89
CA MET A 44 -1.28 -11.04 -5.17
C MET A 44 -1.52 -11.22 -6.68
N ASN A 45 -1.86 -10.15 -7.38
CA ASN A 45 -2.02 -10.17 -8.84
C ASN A 45 -0.69 -10.51 -9.53
N LEU A 46 0.40 -9.85 -9.14
CA LEU A 46 1.74 -10.14 -9.66
C LEU A 46 2.19 -11.58 -9.38
N ALA A 47 1.88 -12.11 -8.19
CA ALA A 47 2.15 -13.50 -7.85
C ALA A 47 1.35 -14.46 -8.75
N ALA A 48 0.07 -14.17 -9.02
CA ALA A 48 -0.73 -14.96 -9.95
C ALA A 48 -0.15 -14.95 -11.37
N LEU A 49 0.29 -13.78 -11.86
CA LEU A 49 0.97 -13.66 -13.16
C LEU A 49 2.27 -14.46 -13.20
N ALA A 50 3.06 -14.44 -12.12
CA ALA A 50 4.27 -15.25 -12.04
C ALA A 50 3.97 -16.75 -12.09
N GLN A 51 2.95 -17.21 -11.37
CA GLN A 51 2.53 -18.62 -11.40
C GLN A 51 2.00 -19.04 -12.77
N GLN A 52 1.25 -18.17 -13.44
CA GLN A 52 0.82 -18.39 -14.83
C GLN A 52 2.01 -18.49 -15.78
N PHE A 53 3.00 -17.61 -15.63
CA PHE A 53 4.24 -17.66 -16.40
C PHE A 53 4.98 -18.98 -16.19
N TYR A 54 5.16 -19.40 -14.93
CA TYR A 54 5.85 -20.65 -14.58
C TYR A 54 5.24 -21.88 -15.26
N LYS A 55 3.90 -21.99 -15.27
CA LYS A 55 3.19 -23.15 -15.84
C LYS A 55 3.13 -23.12 -17.37
N LYS A 56 3.26 -21.95 -18.00
CA LYS A 56 3.14 -21.81 -19.44
C LYS A 56 4.40 -22.36 -20.14
N PRO A 57 4.27 -23.14 -21.23
CA PRO A 57 5.42 -23.58 -22.04
C PRO A 57 6.21 -22.41 -22.62
N THR A 58 7.52 -22.60 -22.82
CA THR A 58 8.41 -21.56 -23.39
C THR A 58 7.97 -21.12 -24.79
N GLU A 59 7.43 -22.04 -25.59
CA GLU A 59 6.94 -21.80 -26.96
C GLU A 59 5.78 -20.79 -27.00
N LEU A 60 5.02 -20.67 -25.92
CA LEU A 60 3.92 -19.71 -25.77
C LEU A 60 4.35 -18.46 -24.97
N GLY A 61 5.65 -18.25 -24.80
CA GLY A 61 6.21 -17.13 -24.03
C GLY A 61 6.17 -17.33 -22.51
N GLY A 62 6.10 -18.57 -22.04
CA GLY A 62 6.13 -18.93 -20.62
C GLY A 62 7.51 -19.30 -20.08
N GLY A 63 7.52 -19.85 -18.88
CA GLY A 63 8.72 -20.22 -18.12
C GLY A 63 9.09 -21.70 -18.14
N ASN A 64 8.21 -22.58 -18.63
CA ASN A 64 8.38 -24.03 -18.67
C ASN A 64 8.90 -24.61 -17.34
N ASN A 65 8.16 -24.37 -16.25
CA ASN A 65 8.52 -24.72 -14.88
C ASN A 65 9.76 -23.98 -14.33
N THR A 66 10.02 -22.77 -14.84
CA THR A 66 11.05 -21.88 -14.29
C THR A 66 10.55 -20.44 -14.24
N PHE A 67 11.08 -19.63 -13.33
CA PHE A 67 10.83 -18.20 -13.32
C PHE A 67 11.90 -17.39 -14.05
N THR A 68 12.97 -17.99 -14.57
CA THR A 68 14.21 -17.32 -15.03
C THR A 68 14.01 -16.12 -15.96
N ARG A 69 12.91 -16.08 -16.73
CA ARG A 69 12.56 -15.00 -17.67
C ARG A 69 11.33 -14.19 -17.27
N PHE A 70 10.82 -14.42 -16.06
CA PHE A 70 9.70 -13.66 -15.53
C PHE A 70 10.12 -12.21 -15.33
N THR A 71 9.28 -11.30 -15.82
CA THR A 71 9.44 -9.86 -15.62
C THR A 71 8.09 -9.28 -15.26
N ILE A 72 8.08 -8.28 -14.39
CA ILE A 72 6.86 -7.53 -14.07
C ILE A 72 6.53 -6.66 -15.29
N PRO A 73 5.30 -6.72 -15.84
CA PRO A 73 4.88 -5.81 -16.90
C PRO A 73 5.07 -4.36 -16.48
N THR A 74 5.56 -3.50 -17.37
CA THR A 74 5.89 -2.10 -17.06
C THR A 74 4.72 -1.32 -16.44
N ASN A 75 3.50 -1.59 -16.90
CA ASN A 75 2.28 -0.97 -16.39
C ASN A 75 1.92 -1.37 -14.95
N LEU A 76 2.51 -2.47 -14.46
CA LEU A 76 2.33 -2.98 -13.09
C LEU A 76 3.58 -2.78 -12.23
N ALA A 77 4.69 -2.35 -12.80
CA ALA A 77 5.92 -2.03 -12.05
C ALA A 77 5.75 -0.77 -11.19
N SER A 78 4.84 0.12 -11.57
CA SER A 78 4.42 1.28 -10.77
C SER A 78 2.91 1.46 -10.89
N THR A 79 2.21 1.38 -9.77
CA THR A 79 0.77 1.61 -9.67
C THR A 79 0.49 2.85 -8.82
N ALA A 80 -0.78 3.22 -8.66
CA ALA A 80 -1.17 4.26 -7.71
C ALA A 80 -0.88 3.85 -6.25
N ASN A 81 -0.73 2.55 -5.98
CA ASN A 81 -0.51 2.03 -4.64
C ASN A 81 0.98 1.97 -4.29
N GLY A 82 1.84 1.62 -5.25
CA GLY A 82 3.24 1.35 -4.97
C GLY A 82 4.11 1.17 -6.20
N ALA A 83 5.41 0.96 -5.94
CA ALA A 83 6.38 0.49 -6.92
C ALA A 83 6.78 -0.96 -6.60
N TYR A 84 6.93 -1.78 -7.64
CA TYR A 84 7.11 -3.23 -7.51
C TYR A 84 8.38 -3.69 -8.20
N THR A 85 9.16 -4.50 -7.49
CA THR A 85 10.39 -5.10 -8.00
C THR A 85 10.35 -6.62 -7.81
N ALA A 86 10.88 -7.37 -8.77
CA ALA A 86 11.01 -8.82 -8.67
C ALA A 86 12.48 -9.22 -8.65
N VAL A 87 12.84 -10.09 -7.69
CA VAL A 87 14.11 -10.82 -7.68
C VAL A 87 13.82 -12.26 -8.09
N VAL A 88 14.37 -12.66 -9.23
CA VAL A 88 14.04 -13.90 -9.91
C VAL A 88 15.19 -14.91 -9.76
N ALA A 89 14.84 -16.15 -9.45
CA ALA A 89 15.69 -17.33 -9.59
C ALA A 89 14.91 -18.43 -10.32
N ALA A 90 15.57 -19.53 -10.71
CA ALA A 90 14.93 -20.58 -11.50
C ALA A 90 13.64 -21.13 -10.86
N GLN A 91 13.61 -21.31 -9.54
CA GLN A 91 12.51 -21.94 -8.79
C GLN A 91 11.85 -21.01 -7.77
N ARG A 92 12.25 -19.73 -7.72
CA ARG A 92 11.67 -18.76 -6.80
C ARG A 92 11.58 -17.40 -7.47
N VAL A 93 10.52 -16.66 -7.15
CA VAL A 93 10.45 -15.23 -7.42
C VAL A 93 10.05 -14.53 -6.13
N VAL A 94 10.78 -13.48 -5.78
CA VAL A 94 10.47 -12.62 -4.63
C VAL A 94 9.99 -11.29 -5.20
N ILE A 95 8.73 -10.95 -4.93
CA ILE A 95 8.12 -9.69 -5.36
C ILE A 95 8.05 -8.78 -4.14
N THR A 96 8.62 -7.59 -4.28
CA THR A 96 8.63 -6.57 -3.23
C THR A 96 7.85 -5.36 -3.73
N GLY A 97 6.76 -5.03 -3.04
CA GLY A 97 5.97 -3.82 -3.26
C GLY A 97 6.29 -2.76 -2.22
N LYS A 98 6.62 -1.54 -2.66
CA LYS A 98 6.87 -0.38 -1.81
C LYS A 98 5.73 0.62 -1.97
N GLY A 99 4.97 0.84 -0.89
CA GLY A 99 3.82 1.75 -0.90
C GLY A 99 4.23 3.22 -1.08
N VAL A 100 3.36 4.02 -1.69
CA VAL A 100 3.62 5.46 -1.92
C VAL A 100 3.18 6.35 -0.75
N VAL A 101 2.26 5.88 0.09
CA VAL A 101 1.76 6.65 1.23
C VAL A 101 2.75 6.61 2.40
N LYS A 102 3.05 7.77 2.95
CA LYS A 102 3.95 7.95 4.10
C LYS A 102 3.15 7.86 5.40
N ASN A 103 3.73 7.25 6.43
CA ASN A 103 3.21 7.32 7.79
C ASN A 103 3.38 8.72 8.40
N SER A 104 2.85 8.91 9.61
CA SER A 104 2.98 10.15 10.38
C SER A 104 4.43 10.57 10.70
N ALA A 105 5.41 9.68 10.49
CA ALA A 105 6.85 9.97 10.59
C ALA A 105 7.51 10.29 9.24
N GLY A 106 6.72 10.46 8.17
CA GLY A 106 7.22 10.80 6.83
C GLY A 106 7.88 9.64 6.08
N LYS A 107 7.83 8.41 6.62
CA LYS A 107 8.40 7.22 5.98
C LYS A 107 7.34 6.47 5.19
N ALA A 108 7.66 6.14 3.94
CA ALA A 108 6.89 5.15 3.19
C ALA A 108 7.03 3.78 3.88
N TYR A 109 5.97 2.98 3.88
CA TYR A 109 6.06 1.61 4.42
C TYR A 109 7.01 0.77 3.57
N TRP A 110 7.84 -0.02 4.25
CA TRP A 110 8.90 -0.86 3.66
C TRP A 110 10.01 -0.06 2.94
N GLY A 111 10.22 1.21 3.33
CA GLY A 111 11.30 2.08 2.88
C GLY A 111 12.30 2.47 3.96
#